data_AF-A0A0F8WX95-F1
#
_entry.id   AF-A0A0F8WX95-F1
#
_cell.length_a   1.000
_cell.length_b   1.000
_cell.length_c   1.000
_cell.angle_alpha   90.00
_cell.angle_beta   90.00
_cell.angle_gamma   90.00
#
_symmetry.space_group_name_H-M   'P 1'
#
loop_
_entity.id
_entity.type
_entity.pdbx_description
1 polymer ?
#
loop_
_entity_poly.entity_id
_entity_poly.type
_entity_poly.pdbx_seq_one_letter_code
_entity_poly.pdbx_strand_id
1 'polypeptide(L)'
;MRILKFIKITSKQQILSFFICCLCCSILNVSAQDNNNSLSYAVQMAESEMSRNPQAYTIDWRSEPRWDYTHGLVLLSLAKLYQQQPEQRYFNYIKEYLDALVMEDGSIKTYVMSKYNLDMLNAGKLLFFMFDQTKDRKYRLALDPLYAQFALQPRTQDGGFWHKKRYTSQMWLDGLYMAAPFYAQYIRRFGTPDQYDDVIKQFELIEQHTYRSDTALPVHGWDESKQQRWADKKTGQSPNHWSRSIGWYAMAMVDVLDQLPNEYPKKAWLTQRFTALIDNMLKLRSDSGVWFQVTDKAELDGNYLESSGSAMLS
;
A
#
# COMPACT_ATOMS: atom_id res chain seq x y z
N MET A 1 -24.22 -63.34 18.62
CA MET A 1 -24.10 -63.47 17.15
C MET A 1 -24.38 -62.11 16.51
N ARG A 2 -23.36 -61.24 16.39
CA ARG A 2 -23.45 -59.93 15.71
C ARG A 2 -22.65 -60.04 14.41
N ILE A 3 -23.34 -59.86 13.29
CA ILE A 3 -22.82 -60.02 11.93
C ILE A 3 -21.97 -58.79 11.58
N LEU A 4 -20.68 -59.01 11.30
CA LEU A 4 -19.80 -58.05 10.62
C LEU A 4 -20.29 -57.86 9.18
N LYS A 5 -20.76 -56.67 8.83
CA LYS A 5 -20.93 -56.26 7.43
C LYS A 5 -19.60 -55.70 6.91
N PHE A 6 -18.93 -56.47 6.06
CA PHE A 6 -17.85 -55.98 5.22
C PHE A 6 -18.43 -55.01 4.17
N ILE A 7 -18.02 -53.75 4.22
CA ILE A 7 -18.26 -52.78 3.15
C ILE A 7 -17.29 -53.13 2.01
N LYS A 8 -17.81 -53.72 0.93
CA LYS A 8 -17.08 -53.83 -0.34
C LYS A 8 -17.02 -52.45 -0.98
N ILE A 9 -15.90 -51.75 -0.79
CA ILE A 9 -15.57 -50.55 -1.57
C ILE A 9 -15.30 -51.03 -3.01
N THR A 10 -16.06 -50.50 -3.97
CA THR A 10 -15.88 -50.84 -5.39
C THR A 10 -14.71 -50.02 -5.98
N SER A 11 -13.98 -50.60 -6.93
CA SER A 11 -12.77 -49.99 -7.51
C SER A 11 -12.97 -48.58 -8.08
N LYS A 12 -14.18 -48.22 -8.50
CA LYS A 12 -14.54 -46.88 -8.99
C LYS A 12 -14.51 -45.79 -7.90
N GLN A 13 -14.81 -46.12 -6.64
CA GLN A 13 -14.74 -45.15 -5.52
C GLN A 13 -13.29 -44.91 -5.06
N GLN A 14 -12.41 -45.89 -5.19
CA GLN A 14 -10.97 -45.70 -4.93
C GLN A 14 -10.33 -44.79 -5.99
N ILE A 15 -10.72 -44.93 -7.26
CA ILE A 15 -10.21 -44.09 -8.36
C ILE A 15 -10.65 -42.62 -8.20
N LEU A 16 -11.91 -42.36 -7.82
CA LEU A 16 -12.40 -40.99 -7.63
C LEU A 16 -11.74 -40.27 -6.44
N SER A 17 -11.50 -40.99 -5.33
CA SER A 17 -10.75 -40.45 -4.19
C SER A 17 -9.26 -40.24 -4.48
N PHE A 18 -8.65 -41.05 -5.35
CA PHE A 18 -7.27 -40.86 -5.79
C PHE A 18 -7.11 -39.62 -6.67
N PHE A 19 -8.06 -39.38 -7.59
CA PHE A 19 -8.04 -38.19 -8.44
C PHE A 19 -8.25 -36.88 -7.67
N ILE A 20 -9.14 -36.85 -6.67
CA ILE A 20 -9.35 -35.67 -5.81
C ILE A 20 -8.12 -35.40 -4.92
N CYS A 21 -7.48 -36.45 -4.40
CA CYS A 21 -6.26 -36.31 -3.60
C CYS A 21 -5.07 -35.83 -4.45
N CYS A 22 -4.93 -36.33 -5.69
CA CYS A 22 -3.91 -35.85 -6.62
C CYS A 22 -4.13 -34.40 -7.06
N LEU A 23 -5.39 -33.96 -7.27
CA LEU A 23 -5.70 -32.56 -7.59
C LEU A 23 -5.40 -31.62 -6.41
N CYS A 24 -5.78 -32.01 -5.17
CA CYS A 24 -5.44 -31.22 -3.98
C CYS A 24 -3.93 -31.18 -3.70
N CYS A 25 -3.21 -32.30 -3.85
CA CYS A 25 -1.75 -32.33 -3.70
C CYS A 25 -1.04 -31.51 -4.78
N SER A 26 -1.54 -31.51 -6.03
CA SER A 26 -0.94 -30.68 -7.09
C SER A 26 -1.23 -29.19 -6.90
N ILE A 27 -2.43 -28.81 -6.45
CA ILE A 27 -2.75 -27.41 -6.10
C ILE A 27 -1.91 -26.93 -4.90
N LEU A 28 -1.77 -27.75 -3.86
CA LEU A 28 -0.95 -27.43 -2.69
C LEU A 28 0.53 -27.32 -3.06
N ASN A 29 1.07 -28.24 -3.87
CA ASN A 29 2.46 -28.19 -4.32
C ASN A 29 2.76 -27.00 -5.22
N VAL A 30 1.84 -26.61 -6.11
CA VAL A 30 1.98 -25.39 -6.94
C VAL A 30 1.99 -24.15 -6.06
N SER A 31 1.04 -24.01 -5.12
CA SER A 31 0.99 -22.85 -4.21
C SER A 31 2.23 -22.74 -3.30
N ALA A 32 2.76 -23.87 -2.82
CA ALA A 32 3.96 -23.89 -1.99
C ALA A 32 5.23 -23.57 -2.80
N GLN A 33 5.30 -24.00 -4.06
CA GLN A 33 6.42 -23.72 -4.95
C GLN A 33 6.42 -22.26 -5.43
N ASP A 34 5.26 -21.68 -5.73
CA ASP A 34 5.11 -20.26 -6.06
C ASP A 34 5.44 -19.35 -4.87
N ASN A 35 5.04 -19.74 -3.65
CA ASN A 35 5.40 -19.03 -2.42
C ASN A 35 6.92 -19.10 -2.15
N ASN A 36 7.56 -20.25 -2.37
CA ASN A 36 9.02 -20.37 -2.23
C ASN A 36 9.78 -19.54 -3.28
N ASN A 37 9.28 -19.48 -4.52
CA ASN A 37 9.89 -18.68 -5.59
C ASN A 37 9.74 -17.17 -5.35
N SER A 38 8.56 -16.71 -4.93
CA SER A 38 8.32 -15.29 -4.62
C SER A 38 9.17 -14.81 -3.45
N LEU A 39 9.28 -15.60 -2.38
CA LEU A 39 10.17 -15.27 -1.26
C LEU A 39 11.64 -15.21 -1.69
N SER A 40 12.07 -16.13 -2.57
CA SER A 40 13.42 -16.09 -3.16
C SER A 40 13.69 -14.80 -3.92
N TYR A 41 12.75 -14.33 -4.75
CA TYR A 41 12.90 -13.06 -5.45
C TYR A 41 12.89 -11.84 -4.51
N ALA A 42 12.06 -11.87 -3.46
CA ALA A 42 12.05 -10.80 -2.45
C ALA A 42 13.41 -10.69 -1.72
N VAL A 43 14.01 -11.83 -1.36
CA VAL A 43 15.36 -11.87 -0.78
C VAL A 43 16.40 -11.35 -1.78
N GLN A 44 16.38 -11.83 -3.03
CA GLN A 44 17.34 -11.37 -4.04
C GLN A 44 17.24 -9.86 -4.30
N MET A 45 16.02 -9.32 -4.34
CA MET A 45 15.78 -7.87 -4.48
C MET A 45 16.31 -7.10 -3.27
N ALA A 46 16.00 -7.54 -2.05
CA ALA A 46 16.48 -6.93 -0.82
C ALA A 46 18.02 -6.88 -0.76
N GLU A 47 18.68 -8.00 -1.03
CA GLU A 47 20.14 -8.08 -1.05
C GLU A 47 20.76 -7.20 -2.13
N SER A 48 20.13 -7.16 -3.31
CA SER A 48 20.57 -6.31 -4.42
C SER A 48 20.48 -4.82 -4.06
N GLU A 49 19.39 -4.40 -3.42
CA GLU A 49 19.19 -3.01 -2.98
C GLU A 49 20.15 -2.61 -1.86
N MET A 50 20.33 -3.48 -0.85
CA MET A 50 21.27 -3.22 0.25
C MET A 50 22.73 -3.24 -0.21
N SER A 51 23.06 -4.01 -1.23
CA SER A 51 24.40 -4.00 -1.83
C SER A 51 24.67 -2.70 -2.60
N ARG A 52 23.67 -2.21 -3.37
CA ARG A 52 23.76 -0.91 -4.08
C ARG A 52 23.74 0.29 -3.13
N ASN A 53 23.05 0.15 -2.01
CA ASN A 53 22.87 1.19 -1.00
C ASN A 53 23.31 0.65 0.37
N PRO A 54 24.63 0.57 0.67
CA PRO A 54 25.09 -0.02 1.93
C PRO A 54 24.52 0.66 3.18
N GLN A 55 24.21 1.95 3.09
CA GLN A 55 23.40 2.65 4.07
C GLN A 55 22.03 2.97 3.47
N ALA A 56 20.97 2.64 4.20
CA ALA A 56 19.59 2.87 3.78
C ALA A 56 19.31 4.30 3.33
N TYR A 57 19.96 5.32 3.93
CA TYR A 57 19.75 6.68 3.49
C TYR A 57 20.19 6.95 2.05
N THR A 58 21.11 6.19 1.45
CA THR A 58 21.59 6.46 0.09
C THR A 58 20.60 6.07 -1.00
N ILE A 59 19.53 5.34 -0.65
CA ILE A 59 18.37 5.12 -1.53
C ILE A 59 17.90 6.47 -2.10
N ASP A 60 17.45 6.49 -3.35
CA ASP A 60 17.07 7.72 -4.07
C ASP A 60 18.25 8.71 -4.22
N TRP A 61 19.46 8.18 -4.38
CA TRP A 61 20.72 8.92 -4.61
C TRP A 61 21.00 10.03 -3.60
N ARG A 62 20.60 9.84 -2.32
CA ARG A 62 20.87 10.84 -1.29
C ARG A 62 22.29 10.69 -0.76
N SER A 63 22.90 11.83 -0.45
CA SER A 63 24.19 11.90 0.24
C SER A 63 24.07 12.00 1.76
N GLU A 64 22.87 12.24 2.29
CA GLU A 64 22.62 12.44 3.71
C GLU A 64 21.25 11.84 4.13
N PRO A 65 21.08 11.45 5.41
CA PRO A 65 19.81 10.99 5.94
C PRO A 65 18.69 11.99 5.73
N ARG A 66 17.60 11.52 5.12
CA ARG A 66 16.40 12.32 4.88
C ARG A 66 15.15 11.51 5.11
N TRP A 67 14.19 12.11 5.82
CA TRP A 67 12.87 11.56 6.03
C TRP A 67 12.03 11.74 4.75
N ASP A 68 11.71 10.64 4.08
CA ASP A 68 10.99 10.65 2.80
C ASP A 68 10.23 9.34 2.57
N TYR A 69 9.20 9.38 1.72
CA TYR A 69 8.34 8.23 1.45
C TYR A 69 9.07 7.09 0.73
N THR A 70 10.05 7.41 -0.12
CA THR A 70 10.82 6.42 -0.89
C THR A 70 11.59 5.49 0.03
N HIS A 71 12.35 6.04 0.98
CA HIS A 71 13.01 5.28 2.04
C HIS A 71 11.99 4.51 2.87
N GLY A 72 10.92 5.19 3.28
CA GLY A 72 9.83 4.57 4.04
C GLY A 72 9.28 3.31 3.38
N LEU A 73 9.00 3.38 2.07
CA LEU A 73 8.46 2.28 1.28
C LEU A 73 9.43 1.10 1.18
N VAL A 74 10.67 1.35 0.76
CA VAL A 74 11.67 0.29 0.57
C VAL A 74 11.98 -0.39 1.90
N LEU A 75 12.14 0.38 2.98
CA LEU A 75 12.40 -0.19 4.29
C LEU A 75 11.17 -0.91 4.85
N LEU A 76 9.95 -0.52 4.48
CA LEU A 76 8.73 -1.23 4.88
C LEU A 76 8.65 -2.61 4.20
N SER A 77 9.11 -2.74 2.96
CA SER A 77 9.19 -4.06 2.30
C SER A 77 10.23 -4.95 2.99
N LEU A 78 11.38 -4.40 3.42
CA LEU A 78 12.36 -5.13 4.23
C LEU A 78 11.82 -5.52 5.61
N ALA A 79 11.01 -4.67 6.24
CA ALA A 79 10.36 -5.00 7.51
C ALA A 79 9.37 -6.17 7.34
N LYS A 80 8.58 -6.16 6.26
CA LYS A 80 7.68 -7.28 5.90
C LYS A 80 8.48 -8.55 5.57
N LEU A 81 9.62 -8.44 4.88
CA LEU A 81 10.51 -9.57 4.61
C LEU A 81 11.09 -10.14 5.90
N TYR A 82 11.57 -9.29 6.82
CA TYR A 82 12.04 -9.69 8.14
C TYR A 82 10.98 -10.45 8.94
N GLN A 83 9.72 -10.04 8.88
CA GLN A 83 8.62 -10.73 9.56
C GLN A 83 8.37 -12.16 9.02
N GLN A 84 8.65 -12.39 7.74
CA GLN A 84 8.50 -13.72 7.11
C GLN A 84 9.76 -14.57 7.25
N GLN A 85 10.93 -13.94 7.13
CA GLN A 85 12.25 -14.56 7.23
C GLN A 85 13.16 -13.68 8.10
N PRO A 86 13.18 -13.92 9.42
CA PRO A 86 13.92 -13.08 10.35
C PRO A 86 15.44 -13.14 10.15
N GLU A 87 15.97 -12.18 9.41
CA GLU A 87 17.41 -11.98 9.22
C GLU A 87 17.82 -10.64 9.82
N GLN A 88 18.73 -10.68 10.80
CA GLN A 88 19.09 -9.52 11.61
C GLN A 88 19.62 -8.33 10.78
N ARG A 89 20.22 -8.60 9.62
CA ARG A 89 20.70 -7.57 8.69
C ARG A 89 19.58 -6.64 8.20
N TYR A 90 18.37 -7.15 7.93
CA TYR A 90 17.25 -6.32 7.49
C TYR A 90 16.80 -5.38 8.61
N PHE A 91 16.66 -5.91 9.82
CA PHE A 91 16.32 -5.13 11.00
C PHE A 91 17.37 -4.04 11.27
N ASN A 92 18.66 -4.39 11.26
CA ASN A 92 19.75 -3.45 11.52
C ASN A 92 19.78 -2.32 10.48
N TYR A 93 19.56 -2.66 9.20
CA TYR A 93 19.53 -1.70 8.10
C TYR A 93 18.38 -0.68 8.23
N ILE A 94 17.19 -1.14 8.64
CA ILE A 94 16.04 -0.27 8.97
C ILE A 94 16.35 0.60 10.19
N LYS A 95 16.89 -0.01 11.25
CA LYS A 95 17.19 0.67 12.51
C LYS A 95 18.22 1.79 12.32
N GLU A 96 19.28 1.55 11.55
CA GLU A 96 20.32 2.54 11.26
C GLU A 96 19.74 3.80 10.61
N TYR A 97 18.86 3.64 9.63
CA TYR A 97 18.16 4.77 8.99
C TYR A 97 17.32 5.57 9.99
N LEU A 98 16.53 4.88 10.81
CA LEU A 98 15.63 5.54 11.75
C LEU A 98 16.39 6.20 12.89
N ASP A 99 17.47 5.60 13.38
CA ASP A 99 18.31 6.20 14.43
C ASP A 99 19.04 7.46 13.96
N ALA A 100 19.33 7.58 12.66
CA ALA A 100 19.90 8.80 12.11
C ALA A 100 18.92 10.00 12.14
N LEU A 101 17.61 9.73 12.13
CA LEU A 101 16.55 10.71 11.91
C LEU A 101 15.63 10.94 13.12
N VAL A 102 15.35 9.90 13.91
CA VAL A 102 14.44 9.94 15.06
C VAL A 102 15.25 10.15 16.34
N MET A 103 15.06 11.32 16.94
CA MET A 103 15.73 11.73 18.16
C MET A 103 15.06 11.13 19.39
N GLU A 104 15.77 11.14 20.52
CA GLU A 104 15.29 10.57 21.80
C GLU A 104 13.99 11.22 22.33
N ASP A 105 13.75 12.49 21.98
CA ASP A 105 12.51 13.20 22.31
C ASP A 105 11.34 12.89 21.34
N GLY A 106 11.57 12.06 20.34
CA GLY A 106 10.63 11.73 19.27
C GLY A 106 10.60 12.74 18.12
N SER A 107 11.40 13.81 18.15
CA SER A 107 11.53 14.70 17.01
C SER A 107 12.17 13.99 15.81
N ILE A 108 11.66 14.28 14.61
CA ILE A 108 12.14 13.66 13.37
C ILE A 108 12.90 14.70 12.57
N LYS A 109 14.20 14.49 12.36
CA LYS A 109 15.03 15.36 11.51
C LYS A 109 14.44 15.44 10.11
N THR A 110 14.57 16.60 9.49
CA THR A 110 14.13 16.91 8.10
C THR A 110 12.61 16.84 7.85
N TYR A 111 11.81 16.33 8.79
CA TYR A 111 10.36 16.47 8.77
C TYR A 111 9.96 17.90 9.12
N VAL A 112 9.16 18.54 8.26
CA VAL A 112 8.73 19.93 8.42
C VAL A 112 7.21 19.99 8.37
N MET A 113 6.58 19.95 9.54
CA MET A 113 5.13 19.97 9.73
C MET A 113 4.42 21.09 8.95
N SER A 114 4.99 22.30 8.91
CA SER A 114 4.39 23.46 8.23
C SER A 114 4.28 23.33 6.70
N LYS A 115 4.91 22.30 6.10
CA LYS A 115 4.73 21.94 4.68
C LYS A 115 3.49 21.10 4.42
N TYR A 116 2.88 20.51 5.46
CA TYR A 116 1.70 19.65 5.39
C TYR A 116 1.78 18.67 4.22
N ASN A 117 2.88 17.92 4.15
CA ASN A 117 3.18 17.03 3.03
C ASN A 117 2.78 15.61 3.41
N LEU A 118 1.79 15.03 2.72
CA LEU A 118 1.33 13.68 3.01
C LEU A 118 2.41 12.62 2.77
N ASP A 119 3.33 12.84 1.81
CA ASP A 119 4.43 11.90 1.52
C ASP A 119 5.26 11.60 2.76
N MET A 120 5.46 12.61 3.60
CA MET A 120 6.29 12.48 4.80
C MET A 120 5.63 11.56 5.86
N LEU A 121 4.36 11.20 5.72
CA LEU A 121 3.67 10.32 6.67
C LEU A 121 3.95 8.84 6.39
N ASN A 122 4.32 8.48 5.15
CA ASN A 122 4.48 7.08 4.74
C ASN A 122 5.59 6.37 5.55
N ALA A 123 6.73 7.04 5.75
CA ALA A 123 7.83 6.50 6.55
C ALA A 123 7.47 6.29 8.03
N GLY A 124 6.43 6.97 8.52
CA GLY A 124 5.90 6.78 9.88
C GLY A 124 5.43 5.36 10.15
N LYS A 125 5.05 4.60 9.11
CA LYS A 125 4.65 3.19 9.23
C LYS A 125 5.75 2.31 9.85
N LEU A 126 7.02 2.64 9.58
CA LEU A 126 8.17 1.93 10.16
C LEU A 126 8.30 2.09 11.67
N LEU A 127 7.82 3.22 12.21
CA LEU A 127 7.91 3.49 13.64
C LEU A 127 7.06 2.51 14.46
N PHE A 128 5.93 2.04 13.91
CA PHE A 128 5.15 0.97 14.54
C PHE A 128 5.94 -0.33 14.62
N PHE A 129 6.57 -0.73 13.50
CA PHE A 129 7.41 -1.92 13.45
C PHE A 129 8.56 -1.83 14.46
N MET A 130 9.31 -0.72 14.44
CA MET A 130 10.43 -0.54 15.37
C MET A 130 9.99 -0.53 16.82
N PHE A 131 8.91 0.20 17.14
CA PHE A 131 8.38 0.20 18.50
C PHE A 131 7.94 -1.19 18.94
N ASP A 132 7.34 -1.99 18.05
CA ASP A 132 6.95 -3.36 18.39
C ASP A 132 8.16 -4.26 18.68
N GLN A 133 9.23 -4.14 17.89
CA GLN A 133 10.44 -4.95 18.03
C GLN A 133 11.31 -4.54 19.23
N THR A 134 11.45 -3.24 19.50
CA THR A 134 12.42 -2.75 20.49
C THR A 134 11.81 -2.27 21.79
N LYS A 135 10.52 -1.89 21.78
CA LYS A 135 9.86 -1.14 22.85
C LYS A 135 10.53 0.21 23.17
N ASP A 136 11.40 0.70 22.28
CA ASP A 136 12.08 1.98 22.46
C ASP A 136 11.09 3.13 22.34
N ARG A 137 11.00 3.93 23.41
CA ARG A 137 10.02 5.00 23.57
C ARG A 137 10.15 6.08 22.49
N LYS A 138 11.35 6.32 21.94
CA LYS A 138 11.53 7.39 20.94
C LYS A 138 10.70 7.16 19.67
N TYR A 139 10.56 5.91 19.23
CA TYR A 139 9.73 5.57 18.08
C TYR A 139 8.25 5.78 18.37
N ARG A 140 7.80 5.52 19.60
CA ARG A 140 6.43 5.84 20.02
C ARG A 140 6.20 7.34 20.04
N LEU A 141 7.12 8.13 20.61
CA LEU A 141 7.00 9.59 20.67
C LEU A 141 6.95 10.21 19.27
N ALA A 142 7.71 9.66 18.32
CA ALA A 142 7.73 10.12 16.93
C ALA A 142 6.42 9.91 16.15
N LEU A 143 5.52 9.04 16.62
CA LEU A 143 4.20 8.83 15.98
C LEU A 143 3.25 10.02 16.18
N ASP A 144 3.27 10.65 17.35
CA ASP A 144 2.32 11.71 17.72
C ASP A 144 2.42 12.96 16.83
N PRO A 145 3.61 13.52 16.51
CA PRO A 145 3.68 14.69 15.64
C PRO A 145 3.23 14.40 14.21
N LEU A 146 3.48 13.19 13.69
CA LEU A 146 2.99 12.77 12.38
C LEU A 146 1.45 12.66 12.38
N TYR A 147 0.87 12.08 13.43
CA TYR A 147 -0.58 11.98 13.59
C TYR A 147 -1.25 13.34 13.77
N ALA A 148 -0.62 14.24 14.54
CA ALA A 148 -1.10 15.61 14.72
C ALA A 148 -1.22 16.40 13.40
N GLN A 149 -0.51 15.98 12.34
CA GLN A 149 -0.65 16.56 11.02
C GLN A 149 -2.08 16.47 10.49
N PHE A 150 -2.82 15.39 10.74
CA PHE A 150 -4.18 15.22 10.18
C PHE A 150 -5.18 16.28 10.65
N ALA A 151 -5.01 16.79 11.87
CA ALA A 151 -5.86 17.86 12.40
C ALA A 151 -5.59 19.22 11.74
N LEU A 152 -4.36 19.43 11.23
CA LEU A 152 -3.90 20.71 10.68
C LEU A 152 -3.66 20.67 9.16
N GLN A 153 -3.73 19.48 8.55
CA GLN A 153 -3.58 19.27 7.12
C GLN A 153 -4.64 20.11 6.40
N PRO A 154 -4.26 21.02 5.47
CA PRO A 154 -5.21 21.77 4.68
C PRO A 154 -6.15 20.84 3.91
N ARG A 155 -7.41 21.25 3.77
CA ARG A 155 -8.46 20.44 3.16
C ARG A 155 -9.20 21.21 2.06
N THR A 156 -9.76 20.47 1.11
CA THR A 156 -10.77 20.96 0.16
C THR A 156 -12.05 21.35 0.92
N GLN A 157 -13.00 21.99 0.25
CA GLN A 157 -14.26 22.42 0.88
C GLN A 157 -15.01 21.23 1.48
N ASP A 158 -14.97 20.07 0.81
CA ASP A 158 -15.63 18.84 1.25
C ASP A 158 -14.83 18.04 2.29
N GLY A 159 -13.67 18.55 2.73
CA GLY A 159 -12.85 17.97 3.81
C GLY A 159 -11.74 17.03 3.36
N GLY A 160 -11.44 16.97 2.06
CA GLY A 160 -10.40 16.10 1.50
C GLY A 160 -9.00 16.69 1.67
N PHE A 161 -8.04 15.89 2.10
CA PHE A 161 -6.67 16.38 2.33
C PHE A 161 -6.03 16.91 1.05
N TRP A 162 -5.49 18.12 1.12
CA TRP A 162 -4.55 18.57 0.11
C TRP A 162 -3.33 17.67 0.14
N HIS A 163 -2.81 17.31 -1.03
CA HIS A 163 -1.64 16.43 -1.13
C HIS A 163 -0.42 17.06 -0.43
N LYS A 164 -0.21 18.37 -0.63
CA LYS A 164 0.81 19.19 0.06
C LYS A 164 0.29 20.61 0.23
N LYS A 165 0.81 21.38 1.20
CA LYS A 165 0.48 22.83 1.31
C LYS A 165 0.70 23.60 0.00
N ARG A 166 1.78 23.26 -0.73
CA ARG A 166 2.12 23.85 -2.05
C ARG A 166 1.22 23.38 -3.20
N TYR A 167 0.46 22.30 -3.01
CA TYR A 167 -0.51 21.79 -3.96
C TYR A 167 -1.90 22.09 -3.43
N THR A 168 -2.19 23.40 -3.40
CA THR A 168 -3.45 23.96 -2.93
C THR A 168 -4.62 23.30 -3.64
N SER A 169 -5.64 22.89 -2.86
CA SER A 169 -6.91 22.34 -3.35
C SER A 169 -6.80 21.05 -4.17
N GLN A 170 -5.68 20.33 -4.06
CA GLN A 170 -5.42 19.14 -4.88
C GLN A 170 -5.43 17.86 -4.06
N MET A 171 -6.19 16.86 -4.51
CA MET A 171 -6.16 15.48 -4.00
C MET A 171 -5.57 14.56 -5.07
N TRP A 172 -4.57 13.75 -4.69
CA TRP A 172 -3.89 12.81 -5.58
C TRP A 172 -4.04 11.40 -5.00
N LEU A 173 -4.23 10.39 -5.85
CA LEU A 173 -4.38 8.99 -5.41
C LEU A 173 -3.20 8.53 -4.54
N ASP A 174 -1.99 8.95 -4.89
CA ASP A 174 -0.74 8.69 -4.15
C ASP A 174 -0.88 9.05 -2.67
N GLY A 175 -1.52 10.18 -2.39
CA GLY A 175 -1.72 10.70 -1.03
C GLY A 175 -2.47 9.73 -0.12
N LEU A 176 -3.34 8.86 -0.67
CA LEU A 176 -4.05 7.85 0.11
C LEU A 176 -3.07 6.84 0.70
N TYR A 177 -2.12 6.32 -0.10
CA TYR A 177 -1.14 5.37 0.43
C TYR A 177 -0.17 6.04 1.40
N MET A 178 0.22 7.29 1.12
CA MET A 178 1.18 7.98 1.99
C MET A 178 0.61 8.22 3.39
N ALA A 179 -0.69 8.50 3.49
CA ALA A 179 -1.33 8.96 4.71
C ALA A 179 -2.24 7.93 5.37
N ALA A 180 -3.18 7.35 4.62
CA ALA A 180 -4.33 6.65 5.20
C ALA A 180 -3.96 5.37 5.98
N PRO A 181 -3.03 4.50 5.50
CA PRO A 181 -2.64 3.34 6.30
C PRO A 181 -1.93 3.71 7.60
N PHE A 182 -1.07 4.74 7.59
CA PHE A 182 -0.47 5.26 8.82
C PHE A 182 -1.54 5.79 9.77
N TYR A 183 -2.50 6.58 9.24
CA TYR A 183 -3.59 7.16 10.03
C TYR A 183 -4.44 6.07 10.69
N ALA A 184 -4.88 5.09 9.90
CA ALA A 184 -5.69 3.97 10.37
C ALA A 184 -4.95 3.11 11.41
N GLN A 185 -3.67 2.81 11.18
CA GLN A 185 -2.87 2.02 12.11
C GLN A 185 -2.63 2.77 13.43
N TYR A 186 -2.47 4.09 13.39
CA TYR A 186 -2.40 4.90 14.60
C TYR A 186 -3.71 4.82 15.39
N ILE A 187 -4.87 5.02 14.72
CA ILE A 187 -6.19 4.95 15.35
C ILE A 187 -6.40 3.59 16.00
N ARG A 188 -6.07 2.50 15.30
CA ARG A 188 -6.16 1.13 15.84
C ARG A 188 -5.45 0.96 17.17
N ARG A 189 -4.29 1.59 17.33
CA ARG A 189 -3.42 1.41 18.49
C ARG A 189 -3.71 2.37 19.63
N PHE A 190 -4.10 3.61 19.32
CA PHE A 190 -4.12 4.71 20.28
C PHE A 190 -5.36 5.60 20.20
N GLY A 191 -6.22 5.36 19.23
CA GLY A 191 -7.40 6.18 18.95
C GLY A 191 -8.71 5.51 19.36
N THR A 192 -9.79 6.05 18.82
CA THR A 192 -11.16 5.57 19.01
C THR A 192 -11.82 5.26 17.66
N PRO A 193 -12.75 4.29 17.59
CA PRO A 193 -13.31 3.83 16.30
C PRO A 193 -13.99 4.90 15.45
N ASP A 194 -14.55 5.95 16.04
CA ASP A 194 -15.16 7.09 15.34
C ASP A 194 -14.15 7.88 14.49
N GLN A 195 -12.87 7.83 14.84
CA GLN A 195 -11.82 8.52 14.08
C GLN A 195 -11.56 7.89 12.70
N TYR A 196 -11.99 6.64 12.47
CA TYR A 196 -11.90 6.02 11.14
C TYR A 196 -12.81 6.70 10.11
N ASP A 197 -13.82 7.45 10.55
CA ASP A 197 -14.74 8.13 9.63
C ASP A 197 -13.99 9.13 8.74
N ASP A 198 -13.00 9.85 9.29
CA ASP A 198 -12.17 10.76 8.50
C ASP A 198 -11.23 10.00 7.56
N VAL A 199 -10.69 8.84 7.98
CA VAL A 199 -9.90 7.95 7.10
C VAL A 199 -10.72 7.55 5.88
N ILE A 200 -11.94 7.02 6.10
CA ILE A 200 -12.80 6.57 5.00
C ILE A 200 -13.28 7.75 4.15
N LYS A 201 -13.56 8.91 4.76
CA LYS A 201 -13.95 10.12 4.03
C LYS A 201 -12.93 10.47 2.95
N GLN A 202 -11.62 10.25 3.18
CA GLN A 202 -10.60 10.48 2.15
C GLN A 202 -10.76 9.57 0.93
N PHE A 203 -11.12 8.30 1.13
CA PHE A 203 -11.40 7.36 0.03
C PHE A 203 -12.70 7.72 -0.71
N GLU A 204 -13.75 8.11 0.02
CA GLU A 204 -15.02 8.54 -0.59
C GLU A 204 -14.82 9.77 -1.48
N LEU A 205 -14.09 10.78 -0.98
CA LEU A 205 -13.86 12.03 -1.70
C LEU A 205 -12.94 11.85 -2.91
N ILE A 206 -11.81 11.14 -2.76
CA ILE A 206 -10.92 10.93 -3.90
C ILE A 206 -11.66 10.17 -5.00
N GLU A 207 -12.46 9.17 -4.66
CA GLU A 207 -13.22 8.41 -5.63
C GLU A 207 -14.28 9.27 -6.32
N GLN A 208 -15.06 10.03 -5.55
CA GLN A 208 -16.09 10.94 -6.07
C GLN A 208 -15.52 11.89 -7.14
N HIS A 209 -14.29 12.36 -6.96
CA HIS A 209 -13.70 13.37 -7.83
C HIS A 209 -12.77 12.81 -8.92
N THR A 210 -12.21 11.62 -8.76
CA THR A 210 -11.24 11.05 -9.73
C THR A 210 -11.80 9.92 -10.57
N TYR A 211 -12.85 9.23 -10.11
CA TYR A 211 -13.43 8.12 -10.85
C TYR A 211 -14.13 8.60 -12.12
N ARG A 212 -13.89 7.89 -13.22
CA ARG A 212 -14.59 8.08 -14.49
C ARG A 212 -15.41 6.86 -14.83
N SER A 213 -16.70 7.06 -15.11
CA SER A 213 -17.63 5.97 -15.39
C SER A 213 -17.47 5.36 -16.78
N ASP A 214 -16.93 6.10 -17.74
CA ASP A 214 -16.68 5.65 -19.12
C ASP A 214 -15.53 4.65 -19.20
N THR A 215 -14.47 4.85 -18.42
CA THR A 215 -13.33 3.92 -18.32
C THR A 215 -13.41 2.98 -17.11
N ALA A 216 -14.30 3.27 -16.17
CA ALA A 216 -14.42 2.60 -14.88
C ALA A 216 -13.14 2.62 -14.03
N LEU A 217 -12.30 3.66 -14.21
CA LEU A 217 -11.02 3.85 -13.50
C LEU A 217 -10.90 5.25 -12.89
N PRO A 218 -10.11 5.42 -11.81
CA PRO A 218 -9.75 6.74 -11.31
C PRO A 218 -8.58 7.35 -12.09
N VAL A 219 -8.60 8.66 -12.30
CA VAL A 219 -7.44 9.42 -12.79
C VAL A 219 -6.47 9.74 -11.65
N HIS A 220 -5.23 10.10 -11.97
CA HIS A 220 -4.16 10.34 -10.98
C HIS A 220 -4.53 11.37 -9.90
N GLY A 221 -5.08 12.52 -10.29
CA GLY A 221 -5.42 13.58 -9.34
C GLY A 221 -6.55 14.48 -9.77
N TRP A 222 -7.00 15.29 -8.82
CA TRP A 222 -8.07 16.26 -8.95
C TRP A 222 -7.68 17.57 -8.27
N ASP A 223 -7.99 18.70 -8.91
CA ASP A 223 -7.84 20.07 -8.40
C ASP A 223 -9.21 20.72 -8.29
N GLU A 224 -9.68 20.92 -7.06
CA GLU A 224 -10.95 21.59 -6.75
C GLU A 224 -11.02 23.01 -7.35
N SER A 225 -9.88 23.71 -7.36
CA SER A 225 -9.78 25.08 -7.88
C SER A 225 -9.76 25.15 -9.41
N LYS A 226 -9.42 24.03 -10.08
CA LYS A 226 -9.27 23.92 -11.55
C LYS A 226 -8.23 24.87 -12.14
N GLN A 227 -7.33 25.39 -11.31
CA GLN A 227 -6.31 26.37 -11.71
C GLN A 227 -5.08 25.71 -12.33
N GLN A 228 -4.78 24.46 -11.96
CA GLN A 228 -3.66 23.73 -12.54
C GLN A 228 -3.80 23.58 -14.06
N ARG A 229 -2.67 23.59 -14.76
CA ARG A 229 -2.64 23.45 -16.24
C ARG A 229 -3.18 22.11 -16.72
N TRP A 230 -2.95 21.06 -15.93
CA TRP A 230 -3.40 19.70 -16.21
C TRP A 230 -4.87 19.47 -15.83
N ALA A 231 -5.47 20.36 -15.05
CA ALA A 231 -6.81 20.18 -14.53
C ALA A 231 -7.84 20.52 -15.61
N ASP A 232 -8.73 19.57 -15.87
CA ASP A 232 -9.90 19.79 -16.72
C ASP A 232 -10.74 20.96 -16.19
N LYS A 233 -11.16 21.87 -17.07
CA LYS A 233 -11.83 23.11 -16.67
C LYS A 233 -13.27 22.91 -16.18
N LYS A 234 -13.87 21.75 -16.44
CA LYS A 234 -15.21 21.40 -15.95
C LYS A 234 -15.11 20.55 -14.68
N THR A 235 -14.28 19.52 -14.68
CA THR A 235 -14.25 18.50 -13.61
C THR A 235 -13.11 18.71 -12.60
N GLY A 236 -12.02 19.38 -12.98
CA GLY A 236 -10.80 19.49 -12.19
C GLY A 236 -9.88 18.26 -12.26
N GLN A 237 -10.28 17.23 -13.01
CA GLN A 237 -9.54 15.98 -13.13
C GLN A 237 -8.27 16.11 -13.97
N SER A 238 -7.25 15.35 -13.60
CA SER A 238 -6.09 15.07 -14.46
C SER A 238 -6.48 14.19 -15.67
N PRO A 239 -5.68 14.16 -16.76
CA PRO A 239 -6.14 13.58 -18.01
C PRO A 239 -6.10 12.05 -18.09
N ASN A 240 -5.18 11.39 -17.38
CA ASN A 240 -4.82 9.98 -17.63
C ASN A 240 -4.95 9.09 -16.39
N HIS A 241 -5.16 7.79 -16.65
CA HIS A 241 -5.11 6.70 -15.68
C HIS A 241 -3.67 6.19 -15.56
N TRP A 242 -2.96 6.62 -14.53
CA TRP A 242 -1.55 6.28 -14.33
C TRP A 242 -1.39 5.05 -13.43
N SER A 243 -0.77 3.99 -13.94
CA SER A 243 -0.64 2.68 -13.28
C SER A 243 -0.20 2.77 -11.82
N ARG A 244 0.90 3.48 -11.54
CA ARG A 244 1.44 3.58 -10.17
C ARG A 244 0.49 4.33 -9.23
N SER A 245 -0.18 5.39 -9.68
CA SER A 245 -1.18 6.07 -8.83
C SER A 245 -2.37 5.17 -8.48
N ILE A 246 -2.81 4.32 -9.42
CA ILE A 246 -3.87 3.34 -9.18
C ILE A 246 -3.38 2.24 -8.23
N GLY A 247 -2.16 1.75 -8.41
CA GLY A 247 -1.56 0.80 -7.48
C GLY A 247 -1.44 1.36 -6.06
N TRP A 248 -1.12 2.66 -5.89
CA TRP A 248 -1.09 3.29 -4.56
C TRP A 248 -2.47 3.26 -3.92
N TYR A 249 -3.49 3.59 -4.71
CA TYR A 249 -4.86 3.55 -4.26
C TYR A 249 -5.28 2.14 -3.83
N ALA A 250 -4.95 1.12 -4.63
CA ALA A 250 -5.24 -0.28 -4.33
C ALA A 250 -4.55 -0.75 -3.03
N MET A 251 -3.23 -0.53 -2.89
CA MET A 251 -2.51 -0.89 -1.68
C MET A 251 -3.02 -0.13 -0.45
N ALA A 252 -3.42 1.14 -0.61
CA ALA A 252 -3.99 1.92 0.49
C ALA A 252 -5.31 1.32 0.98
N MET A 253 -6.18 0.84 0.08
CA MET A 253 -7.42 0.17 0.46
C MET A 253 -7.12 -1.09 1.29
N VAL A 254 -6.23 -1.96 0.80
CA VAL A 254 -5.88 -3.22 1.47
C VAL A 254 -5.27 -2.95 2.85
N ASP A 255 -4.25 -2.10 2.92
CA ASP A 255 -3.57 -1.83 4.18
C ASP A 255 -4.51 -1.15 5.22
N VAL A 256 -5.48 -0.35 4.78
CA VAL A 256 -6.50 0.24 5.67
C VAL A 256 -7.53 -0.80 6.12
N LEU A 257 -8.00 -1.68 5.22
CA LEU A 257 -8.93 -2.76 5.56
C LEU A 257 -8.40 -3.65 6.69
N ASP A 258 -7.08 -3.88 6.74
CA ASP A 258 -6.38 -4.62 7.80
C ASP A 258 -6.37 -3.90 9.16
N GLN A 259 -6.57 -2.58 9.17
CA GLN A 259 -6.65 -1.79 10.42
C GLN A 259 -8.06 -1.64 10.95
N LEU A 260 -9.07 -1.71 10.07
CA LEU A 260 -10.47 -1.53 10.45
C LEU A 260 -10.99 -2.72 11.29
N PRO A 261 -11.71 -2.46 12.40
CA PRO A 261 -12.48 -3.48 13.11
C PRO A 261 -13.38 -4.27 12.15
N ASN A 262 -13.59 -5.56 12.40
CA ASN A 262 -14.37 -6.41 11.50
C ASN A 262 -15.80 -5.90 11.29
N GLU A 263 -16.45 -5.41 12.35
CA GLU A 263 -17.81 -4.88 12.33
C GLU A 263 -17.88 -3.38 11.97
N TYR A 264 -16.79 -2.79 11.48
CA TYR A 264 -16.79 -1.36 11.14
C TYR A 264 -17.71 -1.09 9.93
N PRO A 265 -18.73 -0.21 10.03
CA PRO A 265 -19.81 -0.13 9.05
C PRO A 265 -19.37 0.11 7.60
N LYS A 266 -18.33 0.92 7.40
CA LYS A 266 -17.83 1.26 6.05
C LYS A 266 -16.75 0.29 5.52
N LYS A 267 -16.41 -0.76 6.27
CA LYS A 267 -15.45 -1.80 5.80
C LYS A 267 -15.98 -2.49 4.54
N ALA A 268 -17.26 -2.84 4.52
CA ALA A 268 -17.91 -3.47 3.36
C ALA A 268 -17.88 -2.58 2.11
N TRP A 269 -18.10 -1.26 2.26
CA TRP A 269 -17.99 -0.31 1.16
C TRP A 269 -16.58 -0.31 0.58
N LEU A 270 -15.54 -0.15 1.41
CA LEU A 270 -14.15 -0.12 0.95
C LEU A 270 -13.74 -1.43 0.27
N THR A 271 -14.16 -2.58 0.81
CA THR A 271 -13.96 -3.89 0.18
C THR A 271 -14.60 -3.95 -1.20
N GLN A 272 -15.85 -3.50 -1.35
CA GLN A 272 -16.53 -3.49 -2.64
C GLN A 272 -15.83 -2.60 -3.66
N ARG A 273 -15.34 -1.43 -3.24
CA ARG A 273 -14.59 -0.51 -4.12
C ARG A 273 -13.25 -1.11 -4.55
N PHE A 274 -12.55 -1.79 -3.64
CA PHE A 274 -11.33 -2.53 -3.95
C PHE A 274 -11.58 -3.64 -4.97
N THR A 275 -12.59 -4.49 -4.74
CA THR A 275 -12.94 -5.57 -5.68
C THR A 275 -13.27 -5.01 -7.07
N ALA A 276 -14.11 -3.96 -7.13
CA ALA A 276 -14.46 -3.33 -8.40
C ALA A 276 -13.23 -2.73 -9.12
N LEU A 277 -12.31 -2.11 -8.38
CA LEU A 277 -11.06 -1.57 -8.94
C LEU A 277 -10.23 -2.69 -9.56
N ILE A 278 -9.98 -3.78 -8.82
CA ILE A 278 -9.17 -4.91 -9.30
C ILE A 278 -9.84 -5.60 -10.48
N ASP A 279 -11.16 -5.84 -10.45
CA ASP A 279 -11.91 -6.42 -11.56
C ASP A 279 -11.78 -5.60 -12.85
N ASN A 280 -11.76 -4.26 -12.74
CA ASN A 280 -11.56 -3.39 -13.90
C ASN A 280 -10.10 -3.36 -14.36
N MET A 281 -9.15 -3.39 -13.43
CA MET A 281 -7.73 -3.46 -13.79
C MET A 281 -7.38 -4.77 -14.47
N LEU A 282 -7.93 -5.91 -14.04
CA LEU A 282 -7.69 -7.21 -14.66
C LEU A 282 -8.11 -7.28 -16.13
N LYS A 283 -9.13 -6.51 -16.54
CA LYS A 283 -9.54 -6.39 -17.95
C LYS A 283 -8.49 -5.69 -18.83
N LEU A 284 -7.58 -4.92 -18.21
CA LEU A 284 -6.54 -4.14 -18.87
C LEU A 284 -5.14 -4.74 -18.67
N ARG A 285 -5.07 -5.96 -18.12
CA ARG A 285 -3.82 -6.69 -17.93
C ARG A 285 -3.31 -7.15 -19.29
N SER A 286 -2.04 -6.87 -19.60
CA SER A 286 -1.40 -7.31 -20.83
C SER A 286 -1.25 -8.83 -20.87
N ASP A 287 -0.96 -9.37 -22.06
CA ASP A 287 -0.67 -10.80 -22.25
C ASP A 287 0.52 -11.29 -21.42
N SER A 288 1.47 -10.41 -21.12
CA SER A 288 2.61 -10.69 -20.24
C SER A 288 2.25 -10.62 -18.74
N GLY A 289 0.99 -10.39 -18.40
CA GLY A 289 0.49 -10.39 -17.03
C GLY A 289 0.78 -9.12 -16.24
N VAL A 290 1.06 -7.99 -16.89
CA VAL A 290 1.40 -6.70 -16.25
C VAL A 290 0.59 -5.55 -16.86
N TRP A 291 0.78 -4.31 -16.39
CA TRP A 291 0.01 -3.14 -16.82
C TRP A 291 0.88 -2.06 -17.47
N PHE A 292 0.28 -1.32 -18.39
CA PHE A 292 0.90 -0.16 -19.03
C PHE A 292 0.93 1.07 -18.11
N GLN A 293 1.94 1.93 -18.30
CA GLN A 293 2.10 3.22 -17.63
C GLN A 293 0.84 4.08 -17.73
N VAL A 294 0.29 4.24 -18.94
CA VAL A 294 -1.08 4.77 -19.14
C VAL A 294 -2.00 3.58 -19.35
N THR A 295 -2.75 3.23 -18.30
CA THR A 295 -3.37 1.90 -18.14
C THR A 295 -4.38 1.56 -19.22
N ASP A 296 -5.18 2.54 -19.65
CA ASP A 296 -6.28 2.37 -20.60
C ASP A 296 -5.86 2.59 -22.08
N LYS A 297 -4.57 2.83 -22.34
CA LYS A 297 -4.08 3.24 -23.67
C LYS A 297 -2.91 2.39 -24.15
N ALA A 298 -3.07 1.07 -24.16
CA ALA A 298 -2.03 0.13 -24.59
C ALA A 298 -1.43 0.46 -25.98
N GLU A 299 -2.27 0.88 -26.92
CA GLU A 299 -1.87 1.21 -28.30
C GLU A 299 -1.28 2.62 -28.48
N LEU A 300 -1.17 3.40 -27.41
CA LEU A 300 -0.59 4.75 -27.49
C LEU A 300 0.92 4.66 -27.77
N ASP A 301 1.35 5.29 -28.85
CA ASP A 301 2.77 5.39 -29.18
C ASP A 301 3.58 5.99 -28.01
N GLY A 302 4.70 5.35 -27.68
CA GLY A 302 5.53 5.69 -26.53
C GLY A 302 5.02 5.21 -25.16
N ASN A 303 3.87 4.55 -25.08
CA ASN A 303 3.46 3.86 -23.85
C ASN A 303 4.30 2.58 -23.63
N TYR A 304 4.35 2.10 -22.39
CA TYR A 304 5.20 0.96 -22.02
C TYR A 304 4.62 0.19 -20.83
N LEU A 305 4.95 -1.10 -20.73
CA LEU A 305 4.64 -1.92 -19.56
C LEU A 305 5.48 -1.46 -18.37
N GLU A 306 4.82 -1.15 -17.26
CA GLU A 306 5.44 -0.42 -16.16
C GLU A 306 5.49 -1.26 -14.88
N SER A 307 6.70 -1.44 -14.33
CA SER A 307 6.95 -2.43 -13.29
C SER A 307 6.36 -2.09 -11.93
N SER A 308 6.39 -0.82 -11.49
CA SER A 308 5.98 -0.47 -10.13
C SER A 308 4.48 -0.53 -9.92
N GLY A 309 3.69 0.06 -10.83
CA GLY A 309 2.24 -0.08 -10.82
C GLY A 309 1.83 -1.54 -10.93
N SER A 310 2.50 -2.32 -11.79
CA SER A 310 2.22 -3.76 -11.91
C SER A 310 2.51 -4.53 -10.63
N ALA A 311 3.64 -4.29 -9.97
CA ALA A 311 3.99 -4.94 -8.70
C ALA A 311 2.99 -4.62 -7.58
N MET A 312 2.43 -3.40 -7.59
CA MET A 312 1.44 -2.96 -6.60
C MET A 312 0.03 -3.50 -6.86
N LEU A 313 -0.25 -3.97 -8.08
CA LEU A 313 -1.54 -4.54 -8.51
C LEU A 313 -1.55 -6.07 -8.57
N SER A 314 -0.40 -6.71 -8.35
CA SER A 314 -0.23 -8.17 -8.41
C SER A 314 -0.51 -8.82 -7.05
#